data_AF-A0A3D2UUW6-F1
#
_entry.id   AF-A0A3D2UUW6-F1
#
_cell.length_a   1.000
_cell.length_b   1.000
_cell.length_c   1.000
_cell.angle_alpha   90.00
_cell.angle_beta   90.00
_cell.angle_gamma   90.00
#
_symmetry.space_group_name_H-M   'P 1'
#
loop_
_entity.id
_entity.type
_entity.pdbx_description
1 polymer ?
#
loop_
_entity_poly.entity_id
_entity_poly.type
_entity_poly.pdbx_seq_one_letter_code
_entity_poly.pdbx_strand_id
1 'polypeptide(L)'
;RSSDLERPMTFQIYGEDPDLILKAALQIEKLNPDIIDLNMGCPAKTIADRGAGVGMMPSPLTIARTFRKLVKNLKVPVTGKIRLGWDKNKNYKLIARIVEEEGGSLIAIHGRTKEQRYAGQANWDAVAEVKSTVKIPVIGSGDIKRVADIDRMKHHTNADAVMIGRGAIANPWIFSRIDREDVSPQMMQDLIHKHLARCVEFYGDEDGSRLFRKYAVQYLLMHSLTRDERKEILKPRPSGEFAKMLEQIYAVV
;
A
#
# COMPACT_ATOMS: atom_id res chain seq x y z
N ARG A 1 -18.06 -4.09 -5.75
CA ARG A 1 -17.87 -4.43 -7.18
C ARG A 1 -16.67 -3.63 -7.64
N SER A 2 -15.69 -4.24 -8.28
CA SER A 2 -14.59 -3.54 -8.95
C SER A 2 -14.96 -3.31 -10.42
N SER A 3 -14.44 -2.24 -11.03
CA SER A 3 -14.61 -1.98 -12.46
C SER A 3 -13.43 -2.50 -13.28
N ASP A 4 -13.63 -2.73 -14.58
CA ASP A 4 -12.53 -3.18 -15.47
C ASP A 4 -11.40 -2.15 -15.57
N LEU A 5 -11.70 -0.86 -15.34
CA LEU A 5 -10.71 0.23 -15.29
C LEU A 5 -9.75 0.13 -14.09
N GLU A 6 -10.09 -0.66 -13.08
CA GLU A 6 -9.26 -0.85 -11.87
C GLU A 6 -8.33 -2.07 -11.99
N ARG A 7 -8.38 -2.80 -13.12
CA ARG A 7 -7.52 -3.95 -13.36
C ARG A 7 -6.15 -3.51 -13.90
N PRO A 8 -5.04 -4.20 -13.55
CA PRO A 8 -5.00 -5.40 -12.71
C PRO A 8 -5.26 -5.14 -11.23
N MET A 9 -6.05 -5.99 -10.60
CA MET A 9 -6.47 -5.90 -9.20
C MET A 9 -5.90 -7.06 -8.39
N THR A 10 -5.12 -6.73 -7.36
CA THR A 10 -4.48 -7.69 -6.46
C THR A 10 -5.26 -7.83 -5.16
N PHE A 11 -5.56 -9.07 -4.76
CA PHE A 11 -6.14 -9.35 -3.46
C PHE A 11 -5.05 -9.86 -2.53
N GLN A 12 -4.81 -9.13 -1.44
CA GLN A 12 -3.77 -9.48 -0.49
C GLN A 12 -4.36 -10.26 0.70
N ILE A 13 -3.76 -11.41 1.01
CA ILE A 13 -4.10 -12.25 2.15
C ILE A 13 -2.97 -12.25 3.19
N TYR A 14 -3.29 -12.58 4.43
CA TYR A 14 -2.32 -12.77 5.50
C TYR A 14 -2.75 -13.91 6.43
N GLY A 15 -1.77 -14.54 7.08
CA GLY A 15 -2.00 -15.62 8.03
C GLY A 15 -0.67 -16.24 8.47
N GLU A 16 -0.74 -17.27 9.31
CA GLU A 16 0.44 -18.05 9.75
C GLU A 16 0.39 -19.52 9.32
N ASP A 17 -0.82 -20.06 9.08
CA ASP A 17 -1.06 -21.46 8.71
C ASP A 17 -1.19 -21.62 7.18
N PRO A 18 -0.31 -22.38 6.51
CA PRO A 18 -0.39 -22.61 5.06
C PRO A 18 -1.73 -23.17 4.55
N ASP A 19 -2.39 -24.04 5.30
CA ASP A 19 -3.66 -24.65 4.92
C ASP A 19 -4.83 -23.67 5.03
N LEU A 20 -4.86 -22.87 6.10
CA LEU A 20 -5.87 -21.82 6.24
C LEU A 20 -5.69 -20.71 5.19
N ILE A 21 -4.44 -20.33 4.89
CA ILE A 21 -4.13 -19.36 3.83
C ILE A 21 -4.61 -19.89 2.48
N LEU A 22 -4.33 -21.14 2.12
CA LEU A 22 -4.82 -21.74 0.88
C LEU A 22 -6.35 -21.78 0.83
N LYS A 23 -7.01 -22.19 1.92
CA LYS A 23 -8.47 -22.21 2.01
C LYS A 23 -9.06 -20.82 1.76
N ALA A 24 -8.48 -19.77 2.36
CA ALA A 24 -8.91 -18.39 2.14
C ALA A 24 -8.67 -17.95 0.70
N ALA A 25 -7.50 -18.24 0.14
CA ALA A 25 -7.14 -17.89 -1.23
C ALA A 25 -8.09 -18.51 -2.26
N LEU A 26 -8.48 -19.79 -2.10
CA LEU A 26 -9.44 -20.46 -2.98
C LEU A 26 -10.86 -19.87 -2.90
N GLN A 27 -11.26 -19.29 -1.77
CA GLN A 27 -12.54 -18.57 -1.70
C GLN A 27 -12.44 -17.20 -2.38
N ILE A 28 -11.32 -16.52 -2.19
CA ILE A 28 -11.08 -15.20 -2.75
C ILE A 28 -10.87 -15.26 -4.27
N GLU A 29 -10.27 -16.30 -4.81
CA GLU A 29 -10.09 -16.49 -6.26
C GLU A 29 -11.42 -16.47 -7.03
N LYS A 30 -12.53 -16.88 -6.39
CA LYS A 30 -13.89 -16.81 -6.95
C LYS A 30 -14.37 -15.37 -7.21
N LEU A 31 -13.71 -14.39 -6.60
CA LEU A 31 -13.97 -12.96 -6.83
C LEU A 31 -13.18 -12.41 -8.03
N ASN A 32 -12.52 -13.30 -8.79
CA ASN A 32 -11.76 -13.01 -10.00
C ASN A 32 -10.68 -11.90 -9.82
N PRO A 33 -9.77 -12.00 -8.82
CA PRO A 33 -8.59 -11.14 -8.78
C PRO A 33 -7.68 -11.43 -9.97
N ASP A 34 -6.84 -10.47 -10.37
CA ASP A 34 -5.78 -10.72 -11.36
C ASP A 34 -4.55 -11.35 -10.70
N ILE A 35 -4.35 -11.08 -9.40
CA ILE A 35 -3.18 -11.53 -8.62
C ILE A 35 -3.63 -11.81 -7.19
N ILE A 36 -3.09 -12.86 -6.57
CA ILE A 36 -3.19 -13.09 -5.12
C ILE A 36 -1.82 -12.82 -4.49
N ASP A 37 -1.78 -11.92 -3.51
CA ASP A 37 -0.53 -11.53 -2.83
C ASP A 37 -0.51 -11.98 -1.37
N LEU A 38 0.62 -12.51 -0.90
CA LEU A 38 0.81 -12.86 0.51
C LEU A 38 1.52 -11.73 1.27
N ASN A 39 0.84 -11.17 2.28
CA ASN A 39 1.42 -10.19 3.18
C ASN A 39 2.36 -10.86 4.18
N MET A 40 3.65 -10.54 4.05
CA MET A 40 4.71 -10.90 4.97
C MET A 40 5.42 -9.63 5.51
N GLY A 41 4.75 -8.49 5.49
CA GLY A 41 5.36 -7.17 5.74
C GLY A 41 4.66 -6.30 6.79
N CYS A 42 3.44 -6.63 7.22
CA CYS A 42 2.73 -5.84 8.23
C CYS A 42 3.45 -5.92 9.59
N PRO A 43 3.86 -4.79 10.21
CA PRO A 43 4.55 -4.77 11.50
C PRO A 43 3.60 -4.62 12.70
N ALA A 44 2.28 -4.56 12.48
CA ALA A 44 1.30 -4.33 13.53
C ALA A 44 1.39 -5.44 14.58
N LYS A 45 1.49 -5.08 15.86
CA LYS A 45 1.68 -6.02 16.97
C LYS A 45 0.62 -7.12 16.99
N THR A 46 -0.64 -6.75 16.77
CA THR A 46 -1.79 -7.67 16.73
C THR A 46 -1.75 -8.70 15.59
N ILE A 47 -0.90 -8.48 14.58
CA ILE A 47 -0.70 -9.37 13.44
C ILE A 47 0.62 -10.13 13.57
N ALA A 48 1.73 -9.40 13.77
CA ALA A 48 3.08 -9.95 13.81
C ALA A 48 3.32 -10.90 14.99
N ASP A 49 2.74 -10.60 16.17
CA ASP A 49 2.92 -11.46 17.35
C ASP A 49 2.08 -12.76 17.25
N ARG A 50 1.21 -12.89 16.23
CA ARG A 50 0.43 -14.10 15.89
C ARG A 50 0.97 -14.79 14.63
N GLY A 51 2.27 -14.70 14.37
CA GLY A 51 2.92 -15.40 13.26
C GLY A 51 2.58 -14.90 11.84
N ALA A 52 1.73 -13.87 11.69
CA ALA A 52 1.30 -13.36 10.38
C ALA A 52 2.02 -12.05 10.00
N GLY A 53 1.90 -11.62 8.74
CA GLY A 53 2.65 -10.45 8.26
C GLY A 53 4.16 -10.68 8.41
N VAL A 54 4.90 -9.69 8.95
CA VAL A 54 6.33 -9.87 9.20
C VAL A 54 6.64 -10.94 10.26
N GLY A 55 5.63 -11.36 11.04
CA GLY A 55 5.69 -12.49 11.97
C GLY A 55 5.92 -13.84 11.30
N MET A 56 5.67 -13.95 10.00
CA MET A 56 5.89 -15.17 9.23
C MET A 56 7.36 -15.34 8.81
N MET A 57 8.10 -14.23 8.66
CA MET A 57 9.47 -14.23 8.15
C MET A 57 10.46 -15.05 9.00
N PRO A 58 10.37 -15.13 10.34
CA PRO A 58 11.19 -16.04 11.15
C PRO A 58 11.03 -17.53 10.84
N SER A 59 10.02 -17.93 10.05
CA SER A 59 9.72 -19.32 9.69
C SER A 59 9.81 -19.55 8.17
N PRO A 60 11.03 -19.55 7.57
CA PRO A 60 11.21 -19.68 6.12
C PRO A 60 10.58 -20.95 5.51
N LEU A 61 10.63 -22.08 6.23
CA LEU A 61 10.02 -23.33 5.79
C LEU A 61 8.50 -23.24 5.69
N THR A 62 7.85 -22.46 6.57
CA THR A 62 6.41 -22.21 6.50
C THR A 62 6.09 -21.37 5.25
N ILE A 63 6.88 -20.33 4.97
CA ILE A 63 6.73 -19.53 3.75
C ILE A 63 6.88 -20.40 2.51
N ALA A 64 7.90 -21.26 2.47
CA ALA A 64 8.12 -22.17 1.35
C ALA A 64 6.91 -23.09 1.10
N ARG A 65 6.39 -23.71 2.17
CA ARG A 65 5.20 -24.55 2.13
C ARG A 65 3.96 -23.76 1.67
N THR A 66 3.79 -22.53 2.13
CA THR A 66 2.66 -21.68 1.75
C THR A 66 2.71 -21.33 0.26
N PHE A 67 3.84 -20.83 -0.26
CA PHE A 67 3.97 -20.50 -1.68
C PHE A 67 3.76 -21.71 -2.57
N ARG A 68 4.39 -22.85 -2.25
CA ARG A 68 4.19 -24.11 -2.98
C ARG A 68 2.72 -24.52 -3.03
N LYS A 69 1.99 -24.40 -1.92
CA LYS A 69 0.56 -24.72 -1.85
C LYS A 69 -0.27 -23.74 -2.70
N LEU A 70 -0.02 -22.45 -2.59
CA LEU A 70 -0.76 -21.43 -3.34
C LEU A 70 -0.53 -21.57 -4.84
N VAL A 71 0.73 -21.60 -5.29
CA VAL A 71 1.10 -21.70 -6.71
C VAL A 71 0.58 -23.00 -7.34
N LYS A 72 0.57 -24.12 -6.61
CA LYS A 72 0.05 -25.38 -7.12
C LYS A 72 -1.47 -25.38 -7.34
N ASN A 73 -2.24 -24.62 -6.55
CA ASN A 73 -3.70 -24.76 -6.49
C ASN A 73 -4.46 -23.56 -7.05
N LEU A 74 -3.82 -22.40 -7.19
CA LEU A 74 -4.43 -21.20 -7.77
C LEU A 74 -4.12 -21.11 -9.27
N LYS A 75 -5.04 -20.49 -10.01
CA LYS A 75 -4.92 -20.24 -11.45
C LYS A 75 -4.33 -18.85 -11.75
N VAL A 76 -4.35 -17.96 -10.78
CA VAL A 76 -3.79 -16.60 -10.90
C VAL A 76 -2.37 -16.53 -10.32
N PRO A 77 -1.51 -15.62 -10.81
CA PRO A 77 -0.18 -15.40 -10.24
C PRO A 77 -0.21 -15.16 -8.74
N VAL A 78 0.76 -15.75 -8.03
CA VAL A 78 0.93 -15.59 -6.58
C VAL A 78 2.16 -14.73 -6.33
N THR A 79 2.00 -13.65 -5.56
CA THR A 79 3.09 -12.71 -5.26
C THR A 79 3.32 -12.57 -3.75
N GLY A 80 4.44 -11.99 -3.35
CA GLY A 80 4.75 -11.75 -1.94
C GLY A 80 5.11 -10.32 -1.65
N LYS A 81 4.70 -9.81 -0.48
CA LYS A 81 5.16 -8.51 0.02
C LYS A 81 5.85 -8.63 1.37
N ILE A 82 7.12 -8.28 1.43
CA ILE A 82 7.97 -8.40 2.62
C ILE A 82 8.44 -7.04 3.17
N ARG A 83 9.00 -7.11 4.37
CA ARG A 83 9.92 -6.11 4.96
C ARG A 83 11.35 -6.65 4.92
N LEU A 84 12.28 -5.94 5.55
CA LEU A 84 13.62 -6.48 5.81
C LEU A 84 13.62 -7.68 6.78
N GLY A 85 12.53 -7.89 7.52
CA GLY A 85 12.46 -8.84 8.63
C GLY A 85 12.49 -8.12 9.97
N TRP A 86 13.08 -8.75 10.97
CA TRP A 86 13.23 -8.23 12.33
C TRP A 86 14.63 -7.62 12.49
N ASP A 87 14.81 -6.62 13.36
CA ASP A 87 16.13 -6.00 13.58
C ASP A 87 17.21 -7.03 13.91
N LYS A 88 16.87 -8.01 14.75
CA LYS A 88 17.76 -9.12 15.14
C LYS A 88 18.01 -10.16 14.04
N ASN A 89 17.17 -10.19 13.00
CA ASN A 89 17.27 -11.17 11.91
C ASN A 89 16.63 -10.61 10.63
N LYS A 90 17.47 -9.97 9.82
CA LYS A 90 17.07 -9.41 8.52
C LYS A 90 17.24 -10.46 7.43
N ASN A 91 16.28 -11.37 7.30
CA ASN A 91 16.35 -12.51 6.39
C ASN A 91 15.67 -12.29 5.02
N TYR A 92 15.45 -11.04 4.62
CA TYR A 92 14.76 -10.66 3.39
C TYR A 92 15.31 -11.32 2.11
N LYS A 93 16.63 -11.49 1.98
CA LYS A 93 17.24 -12.18 0.83
C LYS A 93 16.84 -13.65 0.75
N LEU A 94 16.86 -14.34 1.89
CA LEU A 94 16.44 -15.74 1.97
C LEU A 94 14.97 -15.87 1.61
N ILE A 95 14.12 -15.01 2.18
CA ILE A 95 12.68 -15.03 1.87
C ILE A 95 12.42 -14.73 0.39
N ALA A 96 13.15 -13.78 -0.21
CA ALA A 96 13.02 -13.51 -1.65
C ALA A 96 13.35 -14.73 -2.51
N ARG A 97 14.46 -15.43 -2.22
CA ARG A 97 14.82 -16.67 -2.92
C ARG A 97 13.76 -17.74 -2.77
N ILE A 98 13.24 -17.94 -1.56
CA ILE A 98 12.18 -18.93 -1.31
C ILE A 98 10.93 -18.60 -2.12
N VAL A 99 10.53 -17.32 -2.18
CA VAL A 99 9.38 -16.91 -3.00
C VAL A 99 9.58 -17.28 -4.47
N GLU A 100 10.77 -17.00 -5.02
CA GLU A 100 11.12 -17.37 -6.40
C GLU A 100 11.17 -18.90 -6.62
N GLU A 101 11.89 -19.63 -5.77
CA GLU A 101 12.11 -21.09 -5.87
C GLU A 101 10.79 -21.87 -5.78
N GLU A 102 9.80 -21.35 -5.05
CA GLU A 102 8.48 -21.96 -4.88
C GLU A 102 7.45 -21.46 -5.90
N GLY A 103 7.88 -20.70 -6.91
CA GLY A 103 7.07 -20.29 -8.06
C GLY A 103 6.28 -18.99 -7.89
N GLY A 104 6.60 -18.19 -6.87
CA GLY A 104 6.05 -16.84 -6.72
C GLY A 104 6.47 -15.95 -7.89
N SER A 105 5.53 -15.20 -8.46
CA SER A 105 5.71 -14.50 -9.73
C SER A 105 6.30 -13.09 -9.59
N LEU A 106 6.30 -12.52 -8.38
CA LEU A 106 6.80 -11.17 -8.08
C LEU A 106 7.02 -11.03 -6.57
N ILE A 107 8.02 -10.22 -6.18
CA ILE A 107 8.19 -9.82 -4.78
C ILE A 107 8.29 -8.31 -4.59
N ALA A 108 7.48 -7.76 -3.68
CA ALA A 108 7.56 -6.38 -3.24
C ALA A 108 8.28 -6.28 -1.90
N ILE A 109 9.25 -5.37 -1.76
CA ILE A 109 10.04 -5.20 -0.54
C ILE A 109 9.94 -3.77 0.00
N HIS A 110 9.53 -3.64 1.26
CA HIS A 110 9.70 -2.39 2.01
C HIS A 110 11.07 -2.39 2.69
N GLY A 111 11.91 -1.41 2.36
CA GLY A 111 13.26 -1.20 2.95
C GLY A 111 13.31 -0.86 4.45
N ARG A 112 12.35 -1.33 5.26
CA ARG A 112 12.37 -1.17 6.71
C ARG A 112 12.16 -2.50 7.42
N THR A 113 12.70 -2.64 8.61
CA THR A 113 12.41 -3.75 9.53
C THR A 113 11.04 -3.60 10.19
N LYS A 114 10.64 -4.61 10.96
CA LYS A 114 9.43 -4.58 11.80
C LYS A 114 9.49 -3.46 12.84
N GLU A 115 10.60 -3.36 13.57
CA GLU A 115 10.81 -2.42 14.69
C GLU A 115 10.80 -0.97 14.20
N GLN A 116 11.44 -0.70 13.06
CA GLN A 116 11.44 0.63 12.45
C GLN A 116 10.03 1.12 12.15
N ARG A 117 9.07 0.22 11.86
CA ARG A 117 7.71 0.55 11.41
C ARG A 117 7.74 1.56 10.24
N TYR A 118 7.61 2.84 10.56
CA TYR A 118 7.61 3.97 9.64
C TYR A 118 8.62 5.06 10.02
N ALA A 119 9.39 4.87 11.08
CA ALA A 119 10.46 5.74 11.53
C ALA A 119 11.75 5.50 10.74
N GLY A 120 12.72 6.40 10.88
CA GLY A 120 13.98 6.37 10.14
C GLY A 120 13.76 6.47 8.62
N GLN A 121 14.80 6.12 7.86
CA GLN A 121 14.77 6.07 6.40
C GLN A 121 14.66 4.62 5.92
N ALA A 122 13.92 4.40 4.83
CA ALA A 122 13.93 3.12 4.14
C ALA A 122 15.32 2.87 3.54
N ASN A 123 15.92 1.74 3.87
CA ASN A 123 17.16 1.25 3.28
C ASN A 123 16.87 0.75 1.86
N TRP A 124 17.24 1.57 0.86
CA TRP A 124 17.11 1.21 -0.55
C TRP A 124 18.23 0.27 -1.03
N ASP A 125 19.40 0.24 -0.38
CA ASP A 125 20.44 -0.76 -0.69
C ASP A 125 19.92 -2.19 -0.50
N ALA A 126 19.14 -2.42 0.56
CA ALA A 126 18.51 -3.72 0.79
C ALA A 126 17.48 -4.09 -0.29
N VAL A 127 16.84 -3.10 -0.93
CA VAL A 127 15.98 -3.33 -2.10
C VAL A 127 16.84 -3.74 -3.31
N ALA A 128 17.96 -3.05 -3.54
CA ALA A 128 18.93 -3.39 -4.59
C ALA A 128 19.49 -4.81 -4.42
N GLU A 129 19.81 -5.18 -3.18
CA GLU A 129 20.26 -6.53 -2.85
C GLU A 129 19.21 -7.60 -3.17
N VAL A 130 17.92 -7.35 -2.92
CA VAL A 130 16.86 -8.28 -3.34
C VAL A 130 16.78 -8.35 -4.85
N LYS A 131 16.83 -7.21 -5.54
CA LYS A 131 16.82 -7.18 -7.01
C LYS A 131 17.98 -7.96 -7.63
N SER A 132 19.17 -7.95 -7.03
CA SER A 132 20.30 -8.76 -7.49
C SER A 132 20.21 -10.23 -7.08
N THR A 133 19.35 -10.58 -6.12
CA THR A 133 19.26 -11.92 -5.54
C THR A 133 18.33 -12.85 -6.32
N VAL A 134 17.27 -12.31 -6.93
CA VAL A 134 16.22 -13.06 -7.63
C VAL A 134 16.05 -12.57 -9.07
N LYS A 135 15.51 -13.42 -9.93
CA LYS A 135 15.20 -13.11 -11.34
C LYS A 135 13.75 -12.67 -11.54
N ILE A 136 12.84 -13.09 -10.66
CA ILE A 136 11.45 -12.59 -10.67
C ILE A 136 11.42 -11.06 -10.50
N PRO A 137 10.39 -10.36 -11.02
CA PRO A 137 10.24 -8.93 -10.82
C PRO A 137 10.25 -8.52 -9.34
N VAL A 138 10.96 -7.43 -9.04
CA VAL A 138 11.09 -6.84 -7.71
C VAL A 138 10.50 -5.43 -7.70
N ILE A 139 9.57 -5.20 -6.76
CA ILE A 139 8.99 -3.87 -6.52
C ILE A 139 9.61 -3.24 -5.28
N GLY A 140 10.29 -2.11 -5.46
CA GLY A 140 10.85 -1.31 -4.37
C GLY A 140 9.79 -0.48 -3.64
N SER A 141 9.82 -0.45 -2.31
CA SER A 141 8.85 0.30 -1.50
C SER A 141 9.53 1.03 -0.33
N GLY A 142 9.09 2.27 -0.09
CA GLY A 142 9.43 3.04 1.10
C GLY A 142 9.98 4.42 0.77
N ASP A 143 9.41 5.43 1.41
CA ASP A 143 9.83 6.84 1.33
C ASP A 143 9.74 7.49 -0.05
N ILE A 144 8.80 7.00 -0.88
CA ILE A 144 8.39 7.65 -2.12
C ILE A 144 7.30 8.68 -1.80
N LYS A 145 7.64 9.96 -1.92
CA LYS A 145 6.79 11.11 -1.58
C LYS A 145 6.61 12.07 -2.76
N ARG A 146 7.60 12.12 -3.66
CA ARG A 146 7.64 12.95 -4.87
C ARG A 146 7.86 12.12 -6.12
N VAL A 147 7.56 12.69 -7.28
CA VAL A 147 7.78 12.03 -8.58
C VAL A 147 9.25 11.68 -8.76
N ALA A 148 10.15 12.60 -8.43
CA ALA A 148 11.59 12.35 -8.50
C ALA A 148 12.06 11.17 -7.62
N ASP A 149 11.35 10.86 -6.52
CA ASP A 149 11.70 9.71 -5.67
C ASP A 149 11.50 8.37 -6.40
N ILE A 150 10.55 8.30 -7.33
CA ILE A 150 10.30 7.11 -8.16
C ILE A 150 11.54 6.81 -8.99
N ASP A 151 12.06 7.82 -9.70
CA ASP A 151 13.20 7.64 -10.59
C ASP A 151 14.49 7.40 -9.80
N ARG A 152 14.68 8.07 -8.65
CA ARG A 152 15.81 7.77 -7.75
C ARG A 152 15.77 6.34 -7.22
N MET A 153 14.61 5.84 -6.78
CA MET A 153 14.46 4.46 -6.31
C MET A 153 14.84 3.48 -7.43
N LYS A 154 14.32 3.68 -8.65
CA LYS A 154 14.65 2.80 -9.78
C LYS A 154 16.13 2.86 -10.15
N HIS A 155 16.72 4.06 -10.22
CA HIS A 155 18.13 4.23 -10.55
C HIS A 155 19.05 3.61 -9.50
N HIS A 156 18.74 3.80 -8.21
CA HIS A 156 19.54 3.29 -7.10
C HIS A 156 19.47 1.77 -6.96
N THR A 157 18.30 1.18 -7.20
CA THR A 157 18.04 -0.22 -6.86
C THR A 157 17.93 -1.16 -8.05
N ASN A 158 17.80 -0.61 -9.26
CA ASN A 158 17.42 -1.34 -10.46
C ASN A 158 16.09 -2.12 -10.34
N ALA A 159 15.22 -1.75 -9.38
CA ALA A 159 13.91 -2.36 -9.21
C ALA A 159 13.03 -2.15 -10.44
N ASP A 160 12.22 -3.16 -10.78
CA ASP A 160 11.40 -3.15 -12.00
C ASP A 160 10.24 -2.15 -11.88
N ALA A 161 9.70 -2.00 -10.67
CA ALA A 161 8.67 -1.01 -10.35
C ALA A 161 8.81 -0.48 -8.91
N VAL A 162 7.99 0.53 -8.60
CA VAL A 162 7.96 1.21 -7.30
C VAL A 162 6.55 1.15 -6.74
N MET A 163 6.42 0.77 -5.46
CA MET A 163 5.15 0.79 -4.75
C MET A 163 5.05 2.02 -3.85
N ILE A 164 3.97 2.78 -4.03
CA ILE A 164 3.72 4.03 -3.32
C ILE A 164 2.53 3.83 -2.38
N GLY A 165 2.76 4.04 -1.08
CA GLY A 165 1.72 3.94 -0.03
C GLY A 165 1.28 5.31 0.45
N ARG A 166 1.81 5.73 1.61
CA ARG A 166 1.44 7.00 2.27
C ARG A 166 1.57 8.24 1.37
N GLY A 167 2.58 8.29 0.50
CA GLY A 167 2.76 9.41 -0.44
C GLY A 167 1.56 9.60 -1.37
N ALA A 168 0.95 8.51 -1.83
CA ALA A 168 -0.22 8.54 -2.71
C ALA A 168 -1.50 9.01 -2.00
N ILE A 169 -1.57 8.91 -0.67
CA ILE A 169 -2.71 9.45 0.09
C ILE A 169 -2.67 10.98 0.08
N ALA A 170 -1.47 11.58 0.20
CA ALA A 170 -1.28 13.03 0.17
C ALA A 170 -1.26 13.60 -1.26
N ASN A 171 -0.74 12.83 -2.22
CA ASN A 171 -0.68 13.18 -3.63
C ASN A 171 -1.12 12.01 -4.51
N PRO A 172 -2.45 11.81 -4.74
CA PRO A 172 -2.92 10.77 -5.65
C PRO A 172 -2.43 10.94 -7.10
N TRP A 173 -2.13 12.17 -7.53
CA TRP A 173 -1.61 12.48 -8.86
C TRP A 173 -0.16 12.02 -9.09
N ILE A 174 0.53 11.53 -8.06
CA ILE A 174 1.88 10.96 -8.18
C ILE A 174 1.92 9.81 -9.20
N PHE A 175 0.83 9.06 -9.35
CA PHE A 175 0.72 7.99 -10.36
C PHE A 175 0.63 8.54 -11.79
N SER A 176 0.21 9.78 -11.95
CA SER A 176 0.23 10.54 -13.21
C SER A 176 1.52 11.35 -13.39
N ARG A 177 2.53 11.11 -12.53
CA ARG A 177 3.82 11.83 -12.54
C ARG A 177 3.68 13.34 -12.29
N ILE A 178 2.70 13.74 -11.48
CA ILE A 178 2.51 15.14 -11.07
C ILE A 178 2.89 15.28 -9.60
N ASP A 179 3.85 16.16 -9.31
CA ASP A 179 4.22 16.48 -7.94
C ASP A 179 3.14 17.35 -7.28
N ARG A 180 3.09 17.32 -5.95
CA ARG A 180 1.94 17.87 -5.23
C ARG A 180 1.81 19.38 -5.44
N GLU A 181 2.95 20.06 -5.54
CA GLU A 181 3.14 21.47 -5.84
C GLU A 181 2.65 21.90 -7.23
N ASP A 182 2.58 20.96 -8.18
CA ASP A 182 2.12 21.22 -9.55
C ASP A 182 0.62 20.95 -9.75
N VAL A 183 -0.07 20.47 -8.70
CA VAL A 183 -1.51 20.22 -8.74
C VAL A 183 -2.26 21.55 -8.66
N SER A 184 -2.92 21.93 -9.75
CA SER A 184 -3.73 23.14 -9.79
C SER A 184 -4.91 23.09 -8.80
N PRO A 185 -5.42 24.26 -8.35
CA PRO A 185 -6.62 24.33 -7.53
C PRO A 185 -7.81 23.58 -8.14
N GLN A 186 -8.02 23.68 -9.45
CA GLN A 186 -9.11 22.99 -10.16
C GLN A 186 -8.98 21.47 -10.05
N MET A 187 -7.80 20.91 -10.31
CA MET A 187 -7.57 19.47 -10.19
C MET A 187 -7.88 18.97 -8.78
N MET A 188 -7.52 19.76 -7.76
CA MET A 188 -7.77 19.43 -6.37
C MET A 188 -9.26 19.45 -6.04
N GLN A 189 -9.97 20.51 -6.45
CA GLN A 189 -11.43 20.61 -6.30
C GLN A 189 -12.14 19.42 -6.95
N ASP A 190 -11.77 19.09 -8.19
CA ASP A 190 -12.34 17.96 -8.92
C ASP A 190 -12.14 16.63 -8.19
N LEU A 191 -10.93 16.39 -7.66
CA LEU A 191 -10.65 15.18 -6.89
C LEU A 191 -11.48 15.13 -5.60
N ILE A 192 -11.54 16.23 -4.85
CA ILE A 192 -12.28 16.29 -3.59
C ILE A 192 -13.76 16.03 -3.82
N HIS A 193 -14.39 16.72 -4.77
CA HIS A 193 -15.79 16.53 -5.10
C HIS A 193 -16.08 15.10 -5.55
N LYS A 194 -15.26 14.57 -6.47
CA LYS A 194 -15.42 13.22 -6.98
C LYS A 194 -15.24 12.16 -5.89
N HIS A 195 -14.24 12.31 -5.01
CA HIS A 195 -13.98 11.35 -3.94
C HIS A 195 -15.04 11.43 -2.85
N LEU A 196 -15.47 12.62 -2.42
CA LEU A 196 -16.58 12.76 -1.47
C LEU A 196 -17.87 12.15 -2.01
N ALA A 197 -18.23 12.46 -3.26
CA ALA A 197 -19.43 11.91 -3.91
C ALA A 197 -19.40 10.38 -3.92
N ARG A 198 -18.26 9.77 -4.31
CA ARG A 198 -18.09 8.31 -4.28
C ARG A 198 -18.14 7.72 -2.87
N CYS A 199 -17.61 8.42 -1.86
CA CYS A 199 -17.74 7.99 -0.47
C CYS A 199 -19.20 7.99 -0.01
N VAL A 200 -19.96 9.03 -0.33
CA VAL A 200 -21.39 9.12 0.00
C VAL A 200 -22.21 8.07 -0.75
N GLU A 201 -21.93 7.88 -2.04
CA GLU A 201 -22.58 6.84 -2.85
C GLU A 201 -22.36 5.43 -2.26
N PHE A 202 -21.14 5.14 -1.80
CA PHE A 202 -20.78 3.80 -1.34
C PHE A 202 -21.15 3.54 0.13
N TYR A 203 -20.94 4.52 1.03
CA TYR A 203 -21.11 4.35 2.47
C TYR A 203 -22.40 4.99 3.02
N GLY A 204 -23.16 5.72 2.20
CA GLY A 204 -24.24 6.60 2.66
C GLY A 204 -23.73 7.95 3.13
N ASP A 205 -24.65 8.91 3.33
CA ASP A 205 -24.29 10.32 3.59
C ASP A 205 -23.43 10.50 4.86
N GLU A 206 -23.90 9.95 5.97
CA GLU A 206 -23.24 10.11 7.28
C GLU A 206 -21.84 9.51 7.29
N ASP A 207 -21.74 8.22 6.95
CA ASP A 207 -20.48 7.49 6.97
C ASP A 207 -19.55 7.91 5.83
N GLY A 208 -20.09 8.23 4.65
CA GLY A 208 -19.33 8.74 3.52
C GLY A 208 -18.63 10.05 3.85
N SER A 209 -19.38 11.03 4.37
CA SER A 209 -18.82 12.31 4.84
C SER A 209 -17.77 12.07 5.95
N ARG A 210 -18.11 11.26 6.96
CA ARG A 210 -17.21 10.98 8.11
C ARG A 210 -15.90 10.33 7.69
N LEU A 211 -15.94 9.30 6.83
CA LEU A 211 -14.76 8.56 6.37
C LEU A 211 -13.91 9.39 5.40
N PHE A 212 -14.53 10.29 4.63
CA PHE A 212 -13.83 11.16 3.68
C PHE A 212 -12.95 12.21 4.37
N ARG A 213 -13.31 12.68 5.57
CA ARG A 213 -12.58 13.75 6.29
C ARG A 213 -11.09 13.50 6.43
N LYS A 214 -10.65 12.25 6.63
CA LYS A 214 -9.22 11.91 6.74
C LYS A 214 -8.46 12.19 5.43
N TYR A 215 -9.12 12.03 4.28
CA TYR A 215 -8.55 12.33 2.96
C TYR A 215 -8.62 13.83 2.68
N ALA A 216 -9.74 14.48 2.99
CA ALA A 216 -9.87 15.93 2.87
C ALA A 216 -8.74 16.66 3.60
N VAL A 217 -8.45 16.23 4.83
CA VAL A 217 -7.28 16.70 5.58
C VAL A 217 -5.99 16.48 4.74
N GLN A 218 -5.67 15.27 4.29
CA GLN A 218 -4.44 15.03 3.52
C GLN A 218 -4.35 15.85 2.22
N TYR A 219 -5.47 16.06 1.51
CA TYR A 219 -5.50 16.85 0.28
C TYR A 219 -5.30 18.35 0.57
N LEU A 220 -5.94 18.89 1.60
CA LEU A 220 -5.92 20.33 1.91
C LEU A 220 -4.68 20.74 2.74
N LEU A 221 -3.99 19.78 3.36
CA LEU A 221 -2.94 20.02 4.36
C LEU A 221 -1.59 20.54 3.84
N MET A 222 -1.51 21.12 2.65
CA MET A 222 -0.24 21.67 2.13
C MET A 222 -0.15 23.20 2.08
N HIS A 223 -1.18 23.92 2.53
CA HIS A 223 -1.03 25.31 2.99
C HIS A 223 -1.43 25.43 4.46
N SER A 224 -0.93 26.48 5.09
CA SER A 224 -0.76 26.76 6.53
C SER A 224 -1.99 26.66 7.42
N LEU A 225 -2.76 25.56 7.37
CA LEU A 225 -3.90 25.36 8.25
C LEU A 225 -3.39 25.15 9.68
N THR A 226 -3.76 26.09 10.53
CA THR A 226 -3.62 26.05 11.97
C THR A 226 -4.21 24.76 12.53
N ARG A 227 -3.81 24.40 13.76
CA ARG A 227 -4.37 23.25 14.45
C ARG A 227 -5.90 23.33 14.55
N ASP A 228 -6.46 24.52 14.66
CA ASP A 228 -7.89 24.70 14.84
C ASP A 228 -8.66 24.57 13.52
N GLU A 229 -8.15 25.10 12.40
CA GLU A 229 -8.74 24.84 11.07
C GLU A 229 -8.78 23.33 10.75
N ARG A 230 -7.74 22.59 11.14
CA ARG A 230 -7.73 21.11 11.00
C ARG A 230 -8.80 20.46 11.84
N LYS A 231 -9.00 20.91 13.08
CA LYS A 231 -10.06 20.37 13.95
C LYS A 231 -11.44 20.69 13.38
N GLU A 232 -11.62 21.89 12.83
CA GLU A 232 -12.88 22.27 12.19
C GLU A 232 -13.22 21.28 11.08
N ILE A 233 -12.31 21.00 10.14
CA ILE A 233 -12.53 20.02 9.05
C ILE A 233 -12.94 18.64 9.58
N LEU A 234 -12.48 18.25 10.76
CA LEU A 234 -12.80 16.95 11.37
C LEU A 234 -14.18 16.90 12.05
N LYS A 235 -14.83 18.05 12.30
CA LYS A 235 -16.13 18.10 12.98
C LYS A 235 -17.25 17.42 12.18
N PRO A 236 -18.18 16.72 12.83
CA PRO A 236 -19.38 16.18 12.21
C PRO A 236 -20.21 17.26 11.50
N ARG A 237 -20.60 16.98 10.25
CA ARG A 237 -21.55 17.78 9.47
C ARG A 237 -22.09 16.99 8.26
N PRO A 238 -23.27 17.37 7.73
CA PRO A 238 -23.83 16.82 6.49
C PRO A 238 -22.86 16.99 5.30
N SER A 239 -22.92 16.10 4.31
CA SER A 239 -22.01 16.13 3.16
C SER A 239 -22.08 17.42 2.35
N GLY A 240 -23.29 17.98 2.15
CA GLY A 240 -23.49 19.23 1.41
C GLY A 240 -22.87 20.46 2.12
N GLU A 241 -22.95 20.51 3.45
CA GLU A 241 -22.28 21.56 4.22
C GLU A 241 -20.75 21.38 4.23
N PHE A 242 -20.29 20.12 4.22
CA PHE A 242 -18.87 19.82 4.09
C PHE A 242 -18.31 20.28 2.74
N ALA A 243 -19.00 20.01 1.64
CA ALA A 243 -18.61 20.47 0.31
C ALA A 243 -18.50 21.99 0.23
N LYS A 244 -19.50 22.73 0.73
CA LYS A 244 -19.48 24.21 0.76
C LYS A 244 -18.33 24.77 1.60
N MET A 245 -18.02 24.17 2.74
CA MET A 245 -16.86 24.57 3.54
C MET A 245 -15.56 24.38 2.74
N LEU A 246 -15.44 23.27 2.03
CA LEU A 246 -14.25 22.99 1.20
C LEU A 246 -14.10 24.05 0.11
N GLU A 247 -15.17 24.40 -0.60
CA GLU A 247 -15.20 25.49 -1.59
C GLU A 247 -14.72 26.83 -1.02
N GLN A 248 -15.13 27.18 0.21
CA GLN A 248 -14.69 28.42 0.87
C GLN A 248 -13.20 28.42 1.19
N ILE A 249 -12.63 27.28 1.57
CA ILE A 249 -11.18 27.15 1.80
C ILE A 249 -10.40 27.39 0.50
N TYR A 250 -10.96 27.00 -0.65
CA TYR A 250 -10.33 27.22 -1.96
C TYR A 250 -10.40 28.66 -2.47
N ALA A 251 -11.39 29.44 -2.07
CA ALA A 251 -11.52 30.84 -2.53
C ALA A 251 -10.45 31.78 -1.93
N VAL A 252 -9.71 31.31 -0.93
CA VAL A 252 -8.72 32.08 -0.15
C VAL A 252 -7.28 31.67 -0.50
N VAL A 253 -7.09 30.64 -1.34
CA VAL A 253 -5.78 30.12 -1.80
C VAL A 253 -5.61 30.41 -3.29
#